data_AF-A0A947ZCY0-F1
#
_entry.id   AF-A0A947ZCY0-F1
#
_cell.length_a   1.000
_cell.length_b   1.000
_cell.length_c   1.000
_cell.angle_alpha   90.00
_cell.angle_beta   90.00
_cell.angle_gamma   90.00
#
_symmetry.space_group_name_H-M   'P 1'
#
loop_
_entity.id
_entity.type
_entity.pdbx_description
1 polymer ?
#
loop_
_entity_poly.entity_id
_entity_poly.type
_entity_poly.pdbx_seq_one_letter_code
_entity_poly.pdbx_strand_id
1 'polypeptide(L)'
;LSLFLLIPPACDDDGDSNNTNNTNNVNNTNNVNNTNNVNNTNNETCGDNSISGDEVCDGTDLAGTTCESLGFTSGTLLCRTDCSGFDTEACEGTVGPYGFDYRTPSTRTLTCETFDGTPFEIDYPDVDYVCTFEYQGVSGYIYFQATPVDCVTIMNETPIYETSGWISIDGEVTPLTDPDYDFGGNHNNDFFSFLSGETHYNYYHSSFGFGWRKCQPMDCIQILSETGEIIEDGCTTERTLPITCSRVDTDGTFEPLVDTFELCPGDPNAK
;
A
#
# COMPACT_ATOMS: atom_id res chain seq x y z
N LEU A 1 -26.85 -44.45 -61.43
CA LEU A 1 -27.63 -43.57 -60.53
C LEU A 1 -27.60 -44.23 -59.14
N SER A 2 -27.09 -43.50 -58.13
CA SER A 2 -26.92 -43.86 -56.69
C SER A 2 -26.00 -45.06 -56.39
N LEU A 3 -24.78 -44.90 -55.84
CA LEU A 3 -24.30 -44.29 -54.57
C LEU A 3 -24.84 -44.98 -53.31
N PHE A 4 -23.94 -45.64 -52.57
CA PHE A 4 -23.77 -45.77 -51.09
C PHE A 4 -22.90 -47.02 -50.80
N LEU A 5 -21.59 -46.86 -50.61
CA LEU A 5 -20.82 -46.75 -49.34
C LEU A 5 -20.79 -48.02 -48.44
N LEU A 6 -19.54 -48.41 -48.14
CA LEU A 6 -18.98 -49.02 -46.91
C LEU A 6 -18.62 -50.53 -46.87
N ILE A 7 -17.32 -50.77 -47.11
CA ILE A 7 -16.28 -51.50 -46.32
C ILE A 7 -16.61 -52.91 -45.75
N PRO A 8 -15.70 -53.91 -45.94
CA PRO A 8 -15.89 -55.33 -45.60
C PRO A 8 -15.99 -55.66 -44.10
N PRO A 9 -16.51 -56.87 -43.76
CA PRO A 9 -16.61 -57.31 -42.37
C PRO A 9 -15.26 -57.82 -41.83
N ALA A 10 -15.05 -57.50 -40.55
CA ALA A 10 -14.30 -58.25 -39.54
C ALA A 10 -12.88 -58.78 -39.90
N CYS A 11 -11.87 -58.19 -39.25
CA CYS A 11 -10.84 -59.01 -38.62
C CYS A 11 -11.03 -58.84 -37.10
N ASP A 12 -11.47 -59.93 -36.51
CA ASP A 12 -11.59 -60.20 -35.09
C ASP A 12 -10.19 -60.54 -34.59
N ASP A 13 -9.53 -59.60 -33.91
CA ASP A 13 -8.33 -59.91 -33.13
C ASP A 13 -8.79 -60.26 -31.72
N ASP A 14 -9.10 -61.55 -31.53
CA ASP A 14 -9.21 -62.22 -30.24
C ASP A 14 -7.85 -62.12 -29.53
N GLY A 15 -7.66 -61.01 -28.81
CA GLY A 15 -6.75 -60.87 -27.69
C GLY A 15 -7.53 -61.08 -26.41
N ASP A 16 -7.75 -62.33 -26.06
CA ASP A 16 -8.34 -62.81 -24.81
C ASP A 16 -7.87 -62.01 -23.59
N SER A 17 -8.75 -61.20 -23.01
CA SER A 17 -9.26 -61.38 -21.64
C SER A 17 -9.83 -60.07 -21.08
N ASN A 18 -11.11 -60.19 -20.76
CA ASN A 18 -11.89 -59.35 -19.86
C ASN A 18 -11.06 -58.67 -18.74
N ASN A 19 -10.81 -57.36 -18.85
CA ASN A 19 -10.65 -56.52 -17.66
C ASN A 19 -11.31 -55.15 -17.87
N THR A 20 -12.63 -55.17 -17.64
CA THR A 20 -13.33 -54.04 -17.04
C THR A 20 -12.70 -53.73 -15.68
N ASN A 21 -11.57 -53.01 -15.68
CA ASN A 21 -10.91 -52.27 -14.59
C ASN A 21 -9.39 -52.17 -14.86
N ASN A 22 -8.95 -51.19 -15.65
CA ASN A 22 -7.61 -50.63 -15.43
C ASN A 22 -7.71 -49.39 -14.55
N THR A 23 -8.04 -49.65 -13.29
CA THR A 23 -7.91 -48.76 -12.14
C THR A 23 -6.52 -48.87 -11.53
N ASN A 24 -5.44 -49.23 -12.27
CA ASN A 24 -4.07 -49.25 -11.74
C ASN A 24 -3.01 -49.28 -12.86
N ASN A 25 -2.75 -48.14 -13.52
CA ASN A 25 -1.48 -47.92 -14.22
C ASN A 25 -0.59 -47.02 -13.36
N VAL A 26 0.30 -47.65 -12.59
CA VAL A 26 1.05 -47.02 -11.49
C VAL A 26 2.30 -46.24 -11.96
N ASN A 27 2.50 -45.99 -13.26
CA ASN A 27 3.65 -45.20 -13.75
C ASN A 27 3.38 -44.49 -15.10
N ASN A 28 2.40 -43.58 -15.16
CA ASN A 28 2.25 -42.66 -16.29
C ASN A 28 2.58 -41.23 -15.87
N THR A 29 3.74 -40.73 -16.28
CA THR A 29 4.31 -39.42 -15.90
C THR A 29 3.60 -38.21 -16.51
N ASN A 30 2.52 -38.39 -17.29
CA ASN A 30 1.83 -37.32 -18.00
C ASN A 30 0.33 -37.20 -17.67
N ASN A 31 -0.15 -37.73 -16.54
CA ASN A 31 -1.55 -37.58 -16.14
C ASN A 31 -1.68 -36.77 -14.84
N VAL A 32 -1.87 -35.46 -14.99
CA VAL A 32 -1.91 -34.48 -13.88
C VAL A 32 -3.22 -34.50 -13.09
N ASN A 33 -4.19 -35.37 -13.43
CA ASN A 33 -5.53 -35.39 -12.81
C ASN A 33 -5.99 -36.80 -12.37
N ASN A 34 -5.11 -37.64 -11.79
CA ASN A 34 -5.51 -38.96 -11.27
C ASN A 34 -5.31 -39.08 -9.75
N THR A 35 -6.41 -39.25 -9.02
CA THR A 35 -6.50 -39.29 -7.55
C THR A 35 -6.02 -40.59 -6.90
N ASN A 36 -5.43 -41.54 -7.63
CA ASN A 36 -4.99 -42.84 -7.07
C ASN A 36 -3.57 -43.26 -7.53
N ASN A 37 -2.56 -42.40 -7.36
CA ASN A 37 -1.17 -42.72 -7.69
C ASN A 37 -0.28 -42.78 -6.43
N VAL A 38 0.18 -43.98 -6.06
CA VAL A 38 1.07 -44.26 -4.91
C VAL A 38 2.51 -43.71 -5.05
N ASN A 39 2.86 -43.13 -6.20
CA ASN A 39 4.10 -42.35 -6.37
C ASN A 39 3.84 -40.83 -6.40
N ASN A 40 2.64 -40.38 -6.04
CA ASN A 40 2.36 -38.98 -5.78
C ASN A 40 2.78 -38.65 -4.35
N THR A 41 3.93 -38.00 -4.18
CA THR A 41 4.38 -37.49 -2.88
C THR A 41 3.67 -36.20 -2.46
N ASN A 42 2.59 -35.81 -3.15
CA ASN A 42 1.81 -34.63 -2.85
C ASN A 42 0.43 -35.07 -2.33
N ASN A 43 0.36 -35.14 -1.01
CA ASN A 43 -0.78 -34.85 -0.15
C ASN A 43 -2.17 -35.32 -0.65
N GLU A 44 -2.54 -36.58 -0.36
CA GLU A 44 -3.88 -37.11 -0.67
C GLU A 44 -5.02 -36.38 0.08
N THR A 45 -4.70 -35.48 1.01
CA THR A 45 -5.68 -34.75 1.83
C THR A 45 -5.89 -33.30 1.37
N CYS A 46 -4.96 -32.70 0.62
CA CYS A 46 -5.07 -31.28 0.24
C CYS A 46 -6.21 -31.02 -0.75
N GLY A 47 -7.03 -30.02 -0.44
CA GLY A 47 -8.19 -29.61 -1.20
C GLY A 47 -9.50 -30.26 -0.73
N ASP A 48 -9.51 -30.92 0.44
CA ASP A 48 -10.71 -31.54 1.01
C ASP A 48 -11.48 -30.60 1.98
N ASN A 49 -10.98 -29.37 2.19
CA ASN A 49 -11.46 -28.37 3.14
C ASN A 49 -11.39 -28.80 4.62
N SER A 50 -10.48 -29.71 4.97
CA SER A 50 -10.26 -30.17 6.33
C SER A 50 -8.78 -30.38 6.59
N ILE A 51 -8.19 -29.57 7.45
CA ILE A 51 -6.77 -29.70 7.79
C ILE A 51 -6.48 -31.09 8.38
N SER A 52 -5.51 -31.78 7.80
CA SER A 52 -5.04 -33.09 8.26
C SER A 52 -3.55 -33.32 7.99
N GLY A 53 -2.93 -34.20 8.78
CA GLY A 53 -1.51 -34.49 8.65
C GLY A 53 -0.63 -33.25 8.87
N ASP A 54 0.16 -32.89 7.86
CA ASP A 54 1.14 -31.80 7.88
C ASP A 54 0.62 -30.51 7.22
N GLU A 55 -0.68 -30.41 6.93
CA GLU A 55 -1.30 -29.23 6.32
C GLU A 55 -1.30 -28.03 7.27
N VAL A 56 -0.95 -26.87 6.74
CA VAL A 56 -1.05 -25.59 7.47
C VAL A 56 -2.47 -25.03 7.37
N CYS A 57 -3.12 -25.28 6.25
CA CYS A 57 -4.50 -24.92 5.92
C CYS A 57 -5.02 -25.87 4.83
N ASP A 58 -6.33 -25.92 4.59
CA ASP A 58 -6.91 -26.60 3.43
C ASP A 58 -8.17 -25.85 2.94
N GLY A 59 -8.12 -25.33 1.71
CA GLY A 59 -9.27 -24.68 1.09
C GLY A 59 -9.79 -23.51 1.93
N THR A 60 -10.95 -23.71 2.57
CA THR A 60 -11.56 -22.72 3.48
C THR A 60 -11.26 -22.96 4.96
N ASP A 61 -10.67 -24.08 5.33
CA ASP A 61 -10.16 -24.35 6.67
C ASP A 61 -8.78 -23.72 6.84
N LEU A 62 -8.74 -22.52 7.41
CA LEU A 62 -7.53 -21.73 7.61
C LEU A 62 -6.94 -21.87 9.03
N ALA A 63 -7.38 -22.86 9.81
CA ALA A 63 -7.04 -23.02 11.23
C ALA A 63 -7.38 -21.78 12.10
N GLY A 64 -8.34 -20.96 11.67
CA GLY A 64 -8.65 -19.68 12.31
C GLY A 64 -7.64 -18.56 12.05
N THR A 65 -6.67 -18.78 11.16
CA THR A 65 -5.73 -17.76 10.67
C THR A 65 -6.47 -16.80 9.74
N THR A 66 -6.20 -15.52 9.90
CA THR A 66 -6.72 -14.43 9.06
C THR A 66 -5.57 -13.54 8.58
N CYS A 67 -5.82 -12.66 7.61
CA CYS A 67 -4.85 -11.65 7.18
C CYS A 67 -4.36 -10.83 8.40
N GLU A 68 -5.27 -10.45 9.29
CA GLU A 68 -4.97 -9.70 10.51
C GLU A 68 -4.03 -10.45 11.46
N SER A 69 -4.23 -11.76 11.63
CA SER A 69 -3.34 -12.58 12.46
C SER A 69 -1.93 -12.73 11.89
N LEU A 70 -1.75 -12.49 10.59
CA LEU A 70 -0.47 -12.52 9.89
C LEU A 70 0.20 -11.13 9.77
N GLY A 71 -0.39 -10.09 10.36
CA GLY A 71 0.15 -8.72 10.38
C GLY A 71 -0.37 -7.79 9.28
N PHE A 72 -1.36 -8.24 8.50
CA PHE A 72 -2.10 -7.39 7.58
C PHE A 72 -3.25 -6.71 8.32
N THR A 73 -4.01 -5.83 7.67
CA THR A 73 -5.12 -5.12 8.33
C THR A 73 -6.48 -5.61 7.89
N SER A 74 -6.57 -6.15 6.66
CA SER A 74 -7.80 -6.73 6.14
C SER A 74 -7.52 -7.67 4.96
N GLY A 75 -8.59 -8.03 4.24
CA GLY A 75 -8.51 -8.84 3.02
C GLY A 75 -8.98 -10.27 3.22
N THR A 76 -8.75 -11.09 2.20
CA THR A 76 -9.13 -12.51 2.18
C THR A 76 -7.88 -13.36 2.17
N LEU A 77 -7.63 -14.07 3.26
CA LEU A 77 -6.56 -15.05 3.33
C LEU A 77 -6.99 -16.31 2.60
N LEU A 78 -6.14 -16.84 1.72
CA LEU A 78 -6.38 -18.09 1.03
C LEU A 78 -5.36 -19.15 1.45
N CYS A 79 -5.73 -20.41 1.31
CA CYS A 79 -4.77 -21.50 1.41
C CYS A 79 -4.09 -21.74 0.06
N ARG A 80 -2.77 -21.96 0.05
CA ARG A 80 -2.06 -22.33 -1.18
C ARG A 80 -2.57 -23.67 -1.71
N THR A 81 -2.46 -23.88 -3.01
CA THR A 81 -2.92 -25.10 -3.69
C THR A 81 -2.16 -26.36 -3.28
N ASP A 82 -1.02 -26.23 -2.58
CA ASP A 82 -0.25 -27.34 -2.01
C ASP A 82 -0.45 -27.50 -0.50
N CYS A 83 -1.33 -26.73 0.13
CA CYS A 83 -1.63 -26.72 1.56
C CYS A 83 -0.42 -26.47 2.49
N SER A 84 0.73 -26.08 1.92
CA SER A 84 1.99 -25.89 2.65
C SER A 84 2.07 -24.55 3.39
N GLY A 85 1.09 -23.67 3.15
CA GLY A 85 1.02 -22.35 3.75
C GLY A 85 -0.06 -21.48 3.15
N PHE A 86 -0.08 -20.22 3.58
CA PHE A 86 -1.10 -19.26 3.17
C PHE A 86 -0.68 -18.45 1.93
N ASP A 87 -1.68 -18.09 1.14
CA ASP A 87 -1.61 -17.12 0.07
C ASP A 87 -2.18 -15.79 0.59
N THR A 88 -1.30 -14.78 0.65
CA THR A 88 -1.59 -13.45 1.16
C THR A 88 -1.76 -12.41 0.05
N GLU A 89 -1.87 -12.81 -1.22
CA GLU A 89 -2.03 -11.86 -2.34
C GLU A 89 -3.29 -11.01 -2.22
N ALA A 90 -4.35 -11.54 -1.60
CA ALA A 90 -5.59 -10.83 -1.33
C ALA A 90 -5.69 -10.28 0.11
N CYS A 91 -4.59 -10.32 0.87
CA CYS A 91 -4.49 -9.57 2.12
C CYS A 91 -4.12 -8.12 1.80
N GLU A 92 -4.73 -7.19 2.53
CA GLU A 92 -4.56 -5.76 2.31
C GLU A 92 -3.94 -5.11 3.55
N GLY A 93 -3.11 -4.10 3.31
CA GLY A 93 -2.42 -3.33 4.34
C GLY A 93 -1.35 -4.14 5.08
N THR A 94 -0.36 -3.46 5.64
CA THR A 94 0.56 -4.06 6.62
C THR A 94 0.71 -3.08 7.75
N VAL A 95 0.63 -3.55 9.00
CA VAL A 95 0.94 -2.68 10.14
C VAL A 95 2.43 -2.34 10.07
N GLY A 96 2.69 -1.08 9.77
CA GLY A 96 4.01 -0.50 9.66
C GLY A 96 4.82 -0.55 10.96
N PRO A 97 6.13 -0.25 10.90
CA PRO A 97 6.98 -0.21 12.10
C PRO A 97 6.51 0.78 13.16
N TYR A 98 5.66 1.75 12.80
CA TYR A 98 5.12 2.76 13.71
C TYR A 98 3.64 2.54 14.09
N GLY A 99 3.09 1.37 13.76
CA GLY A 99 1.72 0.99 14.12
C GLY A 99 0.64 1.48 13.15
N PHE A 100 1.00 2.20 12.10
CA PHE A 100 0.07 2.67 11.08
C PHE A 100 -0.26 1.61 10.05
N ASP A 101 -1.45 1.69 9.47
CA ASP A 101 -1.81 0.99 8.25
C ASP A 101 -1.50 1.88 7.05
N TYR A 102 -0.38 1.62 6.36
CA TYR A 102 -0.04 2.39 5.18
C TYR A 102 -0.82 1.88 3.98
N ARG A 103 -1.54 2.78 3.29
CA ARG A 103 -2.10 2.44 1.99
C ARG A 103 -0.98 2.37 0.95
N THR A 104 -1.23 1.65 -0.14
CA THR A 104 -0.44 1.73 -1.37
C THR A 104 -0.96 2.91 -2.20
N PRO A 105 -0.23 4.04 -2.29
CA PRO A 105 -0.68 5.22 -3.02
C PRO A 105 -0.84 4.92 -4.51
N SER A 106 -1.82 5.57 -5.14
CA SER A 106 -2.19 5.35 -6.54
C SER A 106 -2.35 6.67 -7.30
N THR A 107 -2.37 6.61 -8.63
CA THR A 107 -2.69 7.78 -9.47
C THR A 107 -4.19 7.86 -9.71
N ARG A 108 -4.79 9.03 -9.49
CA ARG A 108 -6.19 9.32 -9.75
C ARG A 108 -6.35 10.18 -10.99
N THR A 109 -7.23 9.78 -11.90
CA THR A 109 -7.66 10.62 -13.01
C THR A 109 -8.84 11.47 -12.56
N LEU A 110 -8.66 12.79 -12.54
CA LEU A 110 -9.71 13.76 -12.24
C LEU A 110 -10.27 14.36 -13.53
N THR A 111 -11.55 14.72 -13.52
CA THR A 111 -12.16 15.56 -14.54
C THR A 111 -12.24 16.99 -14.03
N CYS A 112 -11.39 17.86 -14.55
CA CYS A 112 -11.33 19.29 -14.21
C CYS A 112 -12.03 20.12 -15.27
N GLU A 113 -12.36 21.37 -14.95
CA GLU A 113 -12.90 22.33 -15.92
C GLU A 113 -11.91 23.48 -16.15
N THR A 114 -11.70 23.87 -17.41
CA THR A 114 -11.04 25.14 -17.75
C THR A 114 -11.89 26.33 -17.30
N PHE A 115 -11.34 27.54 -17.31
CA PHE A 115 -12.09 28.74 -16.94
C PHE A 115 -13.35 28.99 -17.80
N ASP A 116 -13.39 28.48 -19.04
CA ASP A 116 -14.57 28.55 -19.91
C ASP A 116 -15.55 27.38 -19.74
N GLY A 117 -15.34 26.51 -18.74
CA GLY A 117 -16.19 25.36 -18.41
C GLY A 117 -15.96 24.14 -19.31
N THR A 118 -14.85 24.09 -20.06
CA THR A 118 -14.52 22.93 -20.89
C THR A 118 -13.88 21.84 -20.01
N PRO A 119 -14.46 20.63 -19.95
CA PRO A 119 -13.88 19.55 -19.15
C PRO A 119 -12.61 18.99 -19.79
N PHE A 120 -11.63 18.62 -18.97
CA PHE A 120 -10.45 17.88 -19.36
C PHE A 120 -10.04 16.89 -18.27
N GLU A 121 -9.33 15.84 -18.66
CA GLU A 121 -8.80 14.83 -17.72
C GLU A 121 -7.35 15.15 -17.35
N ILE A 122 -7.01 14.97 -16.09
CA ILE A 122 -5.64 15.12 -15.57
C ILE A 122 -5.40 14.11 -14.46
N ASP A 123 -4.17 13.59 -14.42
CA ASP A 123 -3.75 12.60 -13.45
C ASP A 123 -3.01 13.26 -12.28
N TYR A 124 -3.47 13.00 -11.06
CA TYR A 124 -2.79 13.39 -9.82
C TYR A 124 -2.49 12.17 -8.97
N PRO A 125 -1.26 12.02 -8.46
CA PRO A 125 -0.93 10.94 -7.53
C PRO A 125 -1.49 11.23 -6.13
N ASP A 126 -1.84 10.17 -5.42
CA ASP A 126 -1.98 10.17 -3.97
C ASP A 126 -0.67 10.69 -3.33
N VAL A 127 -0.81 11.47 -2.25
CA VAL A 127 0.30 12.12 -1.55
C VAL A 127 0.30 11.64 -0.11
N ASP A 128 1.23 10.73 0.21
CA ASP A 128 1.29 10.06 1.50
C ASP A 128 2.66 10.22 2.13
N TYR A 129 2.70 10.53 3.42
CA TYR A 129 3.95 10.78 4.13
C TYR A 129 3.96 10.13 5.50
N VAL A 130 5.11 9.55 5.84
CA VAL A 130 5.45 9.13 7.19
C VAL A 130 6.46 10.13 7.72
N CYS A 131 6.20 10.73 8.88
CA CYS A 131 7.09 11.72 9.47
C CYS A 131 7.43 11.39 10.93
N THR A 132 8.58 11.86 11.42
CA THR A 132 8.86 11.94 12.85
C THR A 132 8.07 13.09 13.47
N PHE A 133 7.72 12.95 14.75
CA PHE A 133 7.16 14.02 15.56
C PHE A 133 7.99 14.19 16.83
N GLU A 134 8.39 15.44 17.13
CA GLU A 134 8.96 15.80 18.42
C GLU A 134 8.52 17.20 18.81
N TYR A 135 7.79 17.33 19.92
CA TYR A 135 7.44 18.63 20.48
C TYR A 135 7.21 18.55 21.98
N GLN A 136 7.78 19.52 22.73
CA GLN A 136 7.66 19.60 24.20
C GLN A 136 8.00 18.29 24.96
N GLY A 137 8.94 17.51 24.44
CA GLY A 137 9.37 16.23 25.04
C GLY A 137 8.46 15.04 24.74
N VAL A 138 7.44 15.22 23.90
CA VAL A 138 6.66 14.13 23.30
C VAL A 138 7.30 13.76 21.98
N SER A 139 7.62 12.48 21.79
CA SER A 139 8.14 11.94 20.55
C SER A 139 7.19 10.91 19.96
N GLY A 140 7.10 10.85 18.64
CA GLY A 140 6.25 9.90 17.95
C GLY A 140 6.45 9.92 16.44
N TYR A 141 5.45 9.42 15.74
CA TYR A 141 5.42 9.39 14.29
C TYR A 141 4.07 9.90 13.80
N ILE A 142 4.06 10.44 12.59
CA ILE A 142 2.86 10.83 11.86
C ILE A 142 2.76 9.97 10.61
N TYR A 143 1.56 9.56 10.27
CA TYR A 143 1.22 9.11 8.93
C TYR A 143 0.11 10.00 8.37
N PHE A 144 0.36 10.58 7.21
CA PHE A 144 -0.52 11.53 6.54
C PHE A 144 -0.88 11.02 5.15
N GLN A 145 -2.15 11.20 4.76
CA GLN A 145 -2.70 10.86 3.45
C GLN A 145 -3.40 12.09 2.87
N ALA A 146 -3.11 12.40 1.62
CA ALA A 146 -3.83 13.36 0.79
C ALA A 146 -4.26 12.67 -0.51
N THR A 147 -5.56 12.58 -0.71
CA THR A 147 -6.19 11.95 -1.89
C THR A 147 -6.72 13.04 -2.79
N PRO A 148 -6.24 13.20 -4.04
CA PRO A 148 -6.80 14.17 -4.95
C PRO A 148 -8.24 13.76 -5.30
N VAL A 149 -9.20 14.64 -5.06
CA VAL A 149 -10.64 14.40 -5.25
C VAL A 149 -11.29 15.35 -6.24
N ASP A 150 -10.72 16.53 -6.41
CA ASP A 150 -11.23 17.57 -7.31
C ASP A 150 -10.07 18.51 -7.70
N CYS A 151 -10.36 19.55 -8.48
CA CYS A 151 -9.39 20.50 -8.97
C CYS A 151 -10.06 21.83 -9.34
N VAL A 152 -9.36 22.92 -9.05
CA VAL A 152 -9.82 24.27 -9.38
C VAL A 152 -8.92 24.91 -10.43
N THR A 153 -9.54 25.59 -11.38
CA THR A 153 -8.84 26.32 -12.45
C THR A 153 -9.14 27.80 -12.33
N ILE A 154 -8.27 28.54 -11.63
CA ILE A 154 -8.39 30.01 -11.51
C ILE A 154 -7.38 30.69 -12.44
N MET A 155 -6.09 30.64 -12.08
CA MET A 155 -4.98 31.06 -12.94
C MET A 155 -4.26 29.86 -13.54
N ASN A 156 -4.24 28.77 -12.78
CA ASN A 156 -3.68 27.46 -13.06
C ASN A 156 -4.58 26.43 -12.36
N GLU A 157 -4.37 25.18 -12.71
CA GLU A 157 -4.99 23.94 -12.28
C GLU A 157 -4.36 23.46 -10.96
N THR A 158 -5.12 23.55 -9.88
CA THR A 158 -4.69 23.18 -8.54
C THR A 158 -5.56 22.05 -8.02
N PRO A 159 -4.99 20.90 -7.62
CA PRO A 159 -5.76 19.80 -7.04
C PRO A 159 -6.33 20.19 -5.66
N ILE A 160 -7.52 19.65 -5.38
CA ILE A 160 -8.15 19.64 -4.06
C ILE A 160 -8.00 18.23 -3.50
N TYR A 161 -7.59 18.16 -2.23
CA TYR A 161 -7.35 16.89 -1.56
C TYR A 161 -8.37 16.64 -0.46
N GLU A 162 -8.78 15.38 -0.34
CA GLU A 162 -9.36 14.84 0.89
C GLU A 162 -8.22 14.24 1.72
N THR A 163 -8.13 14.67 2.96
CA THR A 163 -7.01 14.41 3.84
C THR A 163 -7.40 13.53 5.01
N SER A 164 -6.45 12.71 5.45
CA SER A 164 -6.56 11.89 6.65
C SER A 164 -5.17 11.75 7.26
N GLY A 165 -5.11 11.53 8.56
CA GLY A 165 -3.83 11.30 9.19
C GLY A 165 -3.95 10.74 10.59
N TRP A 166 -2.85 10.20 11.07
CA TRP A 166 -2.74 9.55 12.35
C TRP A 166 -1.41 9.91 13.01
N ILE A 167 -1.40 9.91 14.34
CA ILE A 167 -0.21 10.05 15.16
C ILE A 167 -0.03 8.80 16.01
N SER A 168 1.22 8.34 16.12
CA SER A 168 1.65 7.22 16.95
C SER A 168 2.55 7.74 18.05
N ILE A 169 2.08 7.67 19.30
CA ILE A 169 2.85 8.02 20.50
C ILE A 169 2.88 6.79 21.39
N ASP A 170 4.08 6.35 21.79
CA ASP A 170 4.27 5.14 22.61
C ASP A 170 3.61 3.88 22.02
N GLY A 171 3.45 3.84 20.69
CA GLY A 171 2.80 2.75 19.96
C GLY A 171 1.27 2.80 19.94
N GLU A 172 0.66 3.78 20.58
CA GLU A 172 -0.77 4.06 20.49
C GLU A 172 -1.06 4.99 19.29
N VAL A 173 -1.88 4.50 18.36
CA VAL A 173 -2.26 5.25 17.16
C VAL A 173 -3.60 5.94 17.36
N THR A 174 -3.63 7.25 17.15
CA THR A 174 -4.85 8.07 17.21
C THR A 174 -5.00 8.92 15.95
N PRO A 175 -6.23 9.24 15.51
CA PRO A 175 -6.44 10.09 14.34
C PRO A 175 -6.05 11.54 14.62
N LEU A 176 -5.51 12.22 13.62
CA LEU A 176 -5.29 13.66 13.63
C LEU A 176 -6.62 14.40 13.54
N THR A 177 -6.71 15.57 14.18
CA THR A 177 -7.88 16.45 14.07
C THR A 177 -7.66 17.43 12.91
N ASP A 178 -8.67 17.55 12.04
CA ASP A 178 -8.68 18.44 10.88
C ASP A 178 -7.34 18.48 10.11
N PRO A 179 -6.83 17.33 9.63
CA PRO A 179 -5.65 17.30 8.79
C PRO A 179 -5.93 18.06 7.49
N ASP A 180 -4.98 18.84 7.02
CA ASP A 180 -5.10 19.62 5.78
C ASP A 180 -3.80 19.55 4.97
N TYR A 181 -3.90 19.66 3.65
CA TYR A 181 -2.76 19.68 2.73
C TYR A 181 -2.95 20.81 1.72
N ASP A 182 -2.02 21.75 1.75
CA ASP A 182 -1.92 22.78 0.74
C ASP A 182 -0.88 22.32 -0.28
N PHE A 183 -1.23 22.30 -1.56
CA PHE A 183 -0.32 21.95 -2.65
C PHE A 183 0.72 23.05 -2.96
N GLY A 184 0.57 24.26 -2.41
CA GLY A 184 1.47 25.38 -2.63
C GLY A 184 1.44 25.94 -4.05
N GLY A 185 0.40 25.60 -4.82
CA GLY A 185 0.17 26.04 -6.20
C GLY A 185 1.33 25.75 -7.17
N ASN A 186 1.51 26.59 -8.19
CA ASN A 186 2.52 26.37 -9.25
C ASN A 186 3.98 26.49 -8.78
N HIS A 187 4.21 26.82 -7.52
CA HIS A 187 5.53 26.83 -6.91
C HIS A 187 5.83 25.52 -6.15
N ASN A 188 4.85 24.62 -6.02
CA ASN A 188 4.91 23.37 -5.23
C ASN A 188 5.56 23.64 -3.88
N ASN A 189 4.95 24.60 -3.19
CA ASN A 189 5.34 25.03 -1.85
C ASN A 189 4.34 24.49 -0.84
N ASP A 190 4.05 23.22 -1.01
CA ASP A 190 3.13 22.47 -0.20
C ASP A 190 3.53 22.40 1.29
N PHE A 191 2.52 22.16 2.10
CA PHE A 191 2.69 21.80 3.50
C PHE A 191 1.47 20.99 3.90
N PHE A 192 1.62 20.18 4.93
CA PHE A 192 0.45 19.62 5.59
C PHE A 192 0.35 20.18 7.00
N SER A 193 -0.87 20.23 7.51
CA SER A 193 -1.13 20.69 8.85
C SER A 193 -2.16 19.85 9.56
N PHE A 194 -2.22 19.94 10.88
CA PHE A 194 -3.25 19.31 11.69
C PHE A 194 -3.40 19.99 13.04
N LEU A 195 -4.54 19.78 13.68
CA LEU A 195 -4.80 20.18 15.06
C LEU A 195 -4.60 19.00 16.03
N SER A 196 -4.05 19.32 17.19
CA SER A 196 -4.08 18.45 18.36
C SER A 196 -4.36 19.30 19.61
N GLY A 197 -5.58 19.19 20.13
CA GLY A 197 -6.08 20.10 21.15
C GLY A 197 -6.25 21.52 20.57
N GLU A 198 -5.66 22.52 21.23
CA GLU A 198 -5.70 23.94 20.82
C GLU A 198 -4.43 24.36 20.03
N THR A 199 -3.60 23.39 19.63
CA THR A 199 -2.33 23.63 18.94
C THR A 199 -2.42 23.16 17.51
N HIS A 200 -2.01 24.02 16.58
CA HIS A 200 -1.93 23.73 15.16
C HIS A 200 -0.47 23.52 14.76
N TYR A 201 -0.22 22.45 14.00
CA TYR A 201 1.12 22.05 13.59
C TYR A 201 1.20 22.16 12.08
N ASN A 202 2.12 22.97 11.56
CA ASN A 202 2.42 23.02 10.14
C ASN A 202 3.74 22.28 9.88
N TYR A 203 3.68 21.28 9.02
CA TYR A 203 4.84 20.49 8.60
C TYR A 203 5.35 20.98 7.27
N TYR A 204 6.62 21.37 7.25
CA TYR A 204 7.37 21.69 6.05
C TYR A 204 8.40 20.58 5.80
N HIS A 205 8.56 20.19 4.55
CA HIS A 205 9.47 19.11 4.14
C HIS A 205 10.09 19.39 2.78
N SER A 206 11.25 18.77 2.52
CA SER A 206 11.98 18.72 1.25
C SER A 206 11.14 18.68 0.00
N SER A 207 10.27 17.68 -0.06
CA SER A 207 9.41 17.38 -1.19
C SER A 207 8.09 18.11 -1.13
N PHE A 208 7.90 18.91 -0.07
CA PHE A 208 6.79 19.82 0.15
C PHE A 208 7.19 21.30 -0.07
N GLY A 209 8.47 21.63 -0.19
CA GLY A 209 8.90 22.99 -0.50
C GLY A 209 8.97 23.96 0.70
N PHE A 210 9.36 25.19 0.35
CA PHE A 210 9.86 26.33 1.14
C PHE A 210 11.26 26.17 1.74
N GLY A 211 12.25 26.00 0.87
CA GLY A 211 13.65 26.21 1.22
C GLY A 211 14.20 27.51 0.61
N TRP A 212 14.47 28.54 1.43
CA TRP A 212 15.41 29.62 1.05
C TRP A 212 16.85 29.12 0.87
N ARG A 213 17.07 27.81 1.02
CA ARG A 213 18.34 27.10 0.89
C ARG A 213 18.36 26.33 -0.41
N LYS A 214 19.40 26.58 -1.22
CA LYS A 214 19.51 26.01 -2.57
C LYS A 214 19.97 24.56 -2.59
N CYS A 215 20.57 24.05 -1.52
CA CYS A 215 21.31 22.78 -1.58
C CYS A 215 20.74 21.69 -0.69
N GLN A 216 19.93 22.02 0.31
CA GLN A 216 19.37 21.06 1.27
C GLN A 216 17.94 21.46 1.64
N PRO A 217 17.04 20.48 1.77
CA PRO A 217 15.65 20.73 2.14
C PRO A 217 15.48 21.12 3.62
N MET A 218 14.40 21.82 3.94
CA MET A 218 14.04 22.20 5.31
C MET A 218 12.90 21.30 5.80
N ASP A 219 13.26 20.27 6.56
CA ASP A 219 12.29 19.40 7.22
C ASP A 219 12.08 19.90 8.65
N CYS A 220 11.00 20.63 8.89
CA CYS A 220 10.76 21.30 10.17
C CYS A 220 9.26 21.49 10.44
N ILE A 221 8.94 21.86 11.68
CA ILE A 221 7.57 22.20 12.08
C ILE A 221 7.44 23.66 12.53
N GLN A 222 6.30 24.26 12.24
CA GLN A 222 5.84 25.49 12.90
C GLN A 222 4.68 25.15 13.83
N ILE A 223 4.67 25.79 14.99
CA ILE A 223 3.65 25.64 16.02
C ILE A 223 2.83 26.92 16.05
N LEU A 224 1.53 26.77 15.86
CA LEU A 224 0.59 27.87 15.81
C LEU A 224 -0.47 27.70 16.89
N SER A 225 -1.02 28.83 17.33
CA SER A 225 -2.22 28.85 18.16
C SER A 225 -3.44 28.41 17.35
N GLU A 226 -4.54 28.11 18.02
CA GLU A 226 -5.84 27.85 17.39
C GLU A 226 -6.27 28.98 16.41
N THR A 227 -5.84 30.22 16.65
CA THR A 227 -6.15 31.37 15.78
C THR A 227 -5.15 31.57 14.64
N GLY A 228 -4.16 30.68 14.48
CA GLY A 228 -3.13 30.76 13.45
C GLY A 228 -1.99 31.74 13.76
N GLU A 229 -1.81 32.14 15.02
CA GLU A 229 -0.63 32.94 15.41
C GLU A 229 0.56 32.00 15.65
N ILE A 230 1.71 32.30 15.05
CA ILE A 230 2.94 31.51 15.26
C ILE A 230 3.38 31.65 16.73
N ILE A 231 3.31 30.53 17.46
CA ILE A 231 3.83 30.40 18.82
C ILE A 231 5.33 30.12 18.77
N GLU A 232 5.73 29.22 17.88
CA GLU A 232 7.12 28.80 17.72
C GLU A 232 7.42 28.44 16.27
N ASP A 233 8.43 29.09 15.69
CA ASP A 233 8.85 28.85 14.31
C ASP A 233 10.11 27.96 14.29
N GLY A 234 9.90 26.65 14.10
CA GLY A 234 10.99 25.70 13.92
C GLY A 234 11.65 25.77 12.55
N CYS A 235 11.04 26.48 11.60
CA CYS A 235 11.46 26.58 10.20
C CYS A 235 12.31 27.81 9.91
N THR A 236 12.95 28.35 10.95
CA THR A 236 13.99 29.37 10.81
C THR A 236 15.28 28.79 10.22
N THR A 237 16.26 29.64 9.94
CA THR A 237 17.56 29.20 9.42
C THR A 237 18.25 28.20 10.36
N GLU A 238 18.03 28.32 11.67
CA GLU A 238 18.61 27.43 12.68
C GLU A 238 17.91 26.06 12.77
N ARG A 239 16.75 25.87 12.10
CA ARG A 239 15.95 24.63 12.12
C ARG A 239 15.73 24.11 13.56
N THR A 240 15.14 24.93 14.41
CA THR A 240 15.05 24.65 15.85
C THR A 240 14.08 23.53 16.22
N LEU A 241 13.11 23.22 15.36
CA LEU A 241 12.21 22.05 15.51
C LEU A 241 12.36 21.16 14.28
N PRO A 242 13.41 20.33 14.20
CA PRO A 242 13.64 19.45 13.06
C PRO A 242 12.63 18.30 13.07
N ILE A 243 12.21 17.91 11.88
CA ILE A 243 11.53 16.64 11.62
C ILE A 243 12.19 15.93 10.44
N THR A 244 11.78 14.71 10.17
CA THR A 244 12.10 13.98 8.94
C THR A 244 10.83 13.37 8.41
N CYS A 245 10.54 13.56 7.12
CA CYS A 245 9.47 12.83 6.46
C CYS A 245 10.00 11.97 5.33
N SER A 246 9.21 10.97 4.96
CA SER A 246 9.45 10.13 3.80
C SER A 246 8.12 9.91 3.10
N ARG A 247 8.13 9.99 1.77
CA ARG A 247 6.94 9.73 0.96
C ARG A 247 6.69 8.23 0.92
N VAL A 248 5.44 7.83 0.99
CA VAL A 248 5.06 6.43 0.77
C VAL A 248 5.04 6.16 -0.74
N ASP A 249 5.76 5.13 -1.15
CA ASP A 249 5.85 4.66 -2.51
C ASP A 249 4.63 3.81 -2.89
N THR A 250 4.40 3.62 -4.19
CA THR A 250 3.22 2.90 -4.72
C THR A 250 3.12 1.44 -4.29
N ASP A 251 4.19 0.87 -3.74
CA ASP A 251 4.22 -0.47 -3.15
C ASP A 251 3.97 -0.47 -1.63
N GLY A 252 3.65 0.69 -1.04
CA GLY A 252 3.41 0.87 0.39
C GLY A 252 4.68 1.01 1.24
N THR A 253 5.86 0.97 0.63
CA THR A 253 7.14 1.18 1.34
C THR A 253 7.49 2.66 1.43
N PHE A 254 8.47 2.99 2.26
CA PHE A 254 9.01 4.35 2.37
C PHE A 254 10.46 4.28 2.85
N GLU A 255 11.27 5.27 2.46
CA GLU A 255 12.66 5.36 2.89
C GLU A 255 12.77 5.59 4.41
N PRO A 256 13.82 5.07 5.09
CA PRO A 256 14.02 5.30 6.51
C PRO A 256 14.02 6.78 6.89
N LEU A 257 13.41 7.10 8.04
CA LEU A 257 13.35 8.47 8.57
C LEU A 257 14.70 8.85 9.19
N VAL A 258 15.63 9.26 8.35
CA VAL A 258 16.97 9.71 8.74
C VAL A 258 17.12 11.20 8.46
N ASP A 259 17.43 11.97 9.50
CA ASP A 259 17.75 13.39 9.33
C ASP A 259 19.11 13.56 8.66
N THR A 260 19.10 13.85 7.36
CA THR A 260 20.32 14.09 6.57
C THR A 260 20.67 15.57 6.43
N PHE A 261 19.99 16.45 7.17
CA PHE A 261 20.18 17.89 7.04
C PHE A 261 21.61 18.32 7.36
N GLU A 262 22.20 19.07 6.44
CA GLU A 262 23.48 19.74 6.64
C GLU A 262 23.44 21.21 6.20
N LEU A 263 24.20 22.05 6.90
CA LEU A 263 24.39 23.45 6.47
C LEU A 263 25.14 23.46 5.13
N CYS A 264 24.57 24.15 4.16
CA CYS A 264 25.12 24.24 2.81
C CYS A 264 26.51 24.91 2.82
N PRO A 265 27.59 24.23 2.39
CA PRO A 265 28.92 24.84 2.36
C PRO A 265 28.95 26.08 1.47
N GLY A 266 29.23 27.25 2.06
CA GLY A 266 29.37 28.51 1.34
C GLY A 266 28.06 29.27 1.05
N ASP A 267 26.91 28.81 1.53
CA ASP A 267 25.67 29.59 1.49
C ASP A 267 25.67 30.62 2.64
N PRO A 268 25.75 31.93 2.38
CA PRO A 268 25.72 32.95 3.42
C PRO A 268 24.37 33.02 4.18
N ASN A 269 23.34 32.36 3.67
CA ASN A 269 22.03 32.18 4.30
C ASN A 269 21.88 30.81 5.01
N ALA A 270 22.87 29.91 4.87
CA ALA A 270 23.02 28.75 5.75
C ALA A 270 23.67 29.21 7.06
N LYS A 271 22.88 29.88 7.88
CA LYS A 271 23.19 30.13 9.29
C LYS A 271 22.41 29.14 10.13
#